data_AF-A0A661Q5G9-F1
#
_entry.id   AF-A0A661Q5G9-F1
#
_cell.length_a   1.000
_cell.length_b   1.000
_cell.length_c   1.000
_cell.angle_alpha   90.00
_cell.angle_beta   90.00
_cell.angle_gamma   90.00
#
_symmetry.space_group_name_H-M   'P 1'
#
loop_
_entity.id
_entity.type
_entity.pdbx_description
1 polymer ?
#
loop_
_entity_poly.entity_id
_entity_poly.type
_entity_poly.pdbx_seq_one_letter_code
_entity_poly.pdbx_strand_id
1 'polypeptide(L)'
;MSFILEALKKSENKNRKENGQLPRSIHEPVSKKNSRSRTWVLGFSLLLIVNAVVLLWFFGPWHPSSPAPTDKKPLEEVTANQHPVTKLSPSRKAASSNSLSADRQQPAKMASQPVINAQNENKIYAFGQLPILIQKRIPGLKMSLHAYNRDNGSASMVQLNDKILREGEMVTDKIRLEQITAAGVVLYYDGYRFLLPRRGN
;
A
#
# COMPACT_ATOMS: atom_id res chain seq x y z
N MET A 1 31.82 30.27 45.83
CA MET A 1 31.16 30.50 44.52
C MET A 1 32.12 30.09 43.40
N SER A 2 32.36 28.79 43.19
CA SER A 2 33.40 28.31 42.26
C SER A 2 32.97 27.01 41.58
N PHE A 3 31.84 27.02 40.88
CA PHE A 3 31.35 25.86 40.12
C PHE A 3 31.68 25.92 38.62
N ILE A 4 32.22 27.04 38.14
CA ILE A 4 32.47 27.26 36.70
C ILE A 4 33.88 26.80 36.31
N LEU A 5 34.86 26.90 37.22
CA LEU A 5 36.24 26.46 36.95
C LEU A 5 36.40 24.92 36.93
N GLU A 6 35.63 24.21 37.76
CA GLU A 6 35.57 22.73 37.77
C GLU A 6 34.96 22.17 36.47
N ALA A 7 33.98 22.86 35.90
CA ALA A 7 33.27 22.41 34.69
C ALA A 7 34.18 22.42 33.45
N LEU A 8 35.09 23.38 33.32
CA LEU A 8 36.01 23.43 32.18
C LEU A 8 37.07 22.33 32.26
N LYS A 9 37.68 22.13 33.43
CA LYS A 9 38.75 21.15 33.67
C LYS A 9 38.28 19.70 33.53
N LYS A 10 37.01 19.41 33.78
CA LYS A 10 36.44 18.06 33.60
C LYS A 10 36.12 17.72 32.15
N SER A 11 35.97 18.73 31.28
CA SER A 11 35.70 18.53 29.85
C SER A 11 36.98 18.22 29.04
N GLU A 12 38.12 18.80 29.39
CA GLU A 12 39.38 18.59 28.65
C GLU A 12 40.00 17.21 28.91
N ASN A 13 39.84 16.68 30.13
CA ASN A 13 40.45 15.42 30.53
C ASN A 13 39.73 14.19 29.93
N LYS A 14 38.51 14.37 29.39
CA LYS A 14 37.76 13.30 28.72
C LYS A 14 38.23 13.11 27.27
N ASN A 15 38.56 14.20 26.57
CA ASN A 15 39.10 14.14 25.21
C ASN A 15 40.54 13.60 25.18
N ARG A 16 41.33 13.85 26.23
CA ARG A 16 42.72 13.38 26.30
C ARG A 16 42.86 11.87 26.54
N LYS A 17 41.82 11.20 27.06
CA LYS A 17 41.80 9.75 27.26
C LYS A 17 41.38 8.97 26.02
N GLU A 18 40.62 9.57 25.10
CA GLU A 18 40.25 8.93 23.83
C GLU A 18 41.33 9.10 22.75
N ASN A 19 42.07 10.21 22.74
CA ASN A 19 43.02 10.52 21.65
C ASN A 19 44.49 10.17 21.97
N GLY A 20 44.75 9.38 23.02
CA GLY A 20 46.10 9.13 23.53
C GLY A 20 46.44 7.66 23.70
N GLN A 21 46.23 6.80 22.69
CA GLN A 21 46.80 5.45 22.66
C GLN A 21 46.79 4.88 21.23
N LEU A 22 47.97 4.87 20.59
CA LEU A 22 48.30 3.87 19.58
C LEU A 22 48.68 2.58 20.34
N PRO A 23 48.07 1.43 20.02
CA PRO A 23 48.88 0.24 19.91
C PRO A 23 48.49 -0.61 18.70
N ARG A 24 49.51 -0.89 17.91
CA ARG A 24 49.65 -2.05 17.05
C ARG A 24 49.56 -3.29 17.94
N SER A 25 48.45 -4.02 17.92
CA SER A 25 48.38 -5.36 18.50
C SER A 25 47.62 -6.30 17.58
N ILE A 26 48.30 -7.40 17.31
CA ILE A 26 48.00 -8.50 16.42
C ILE A 26 46.66 -9.17 16.76
N HIS A 27 46.03 -9.68 15.70
CA HIS A 27 44.82 -10.51 15.71
C HIS A 27 44.82 -11.62 16.79
N GLU A 28 43.74 -11.69 17.55
CA GLU A 28 43.32 -12.91 18.25
C GLU A 28 41.79 -13.02 18.19
N PRO A 29 41.20 -13.91 17.38
CA PRO A 29 39.76 -14.12 17.39
C PRO A 29 39.41 -15.08 18.53
N VAL A 30 39.16 -14.54 19.73
CA VAL A 30 38.54 -15.32 20.81
C VAL A 30 37.08 -15.57 20.43
N SER A 31 36.84 -16.74 19.84
CA SER A 31 35.51 -17.25 19.53
C SER A 31 34.72 -17.47 20.83
N LYS A 32 33.92 -16.48 21.23
CA LYS A 32 32.89 -16.67 22.26
C LYS A 32 31.82 -17.61 21.73
N LYS A 33 31.87 -18.87 22.15
CA LYS A 33 30.84 -19.89 21.91
C LYS A 33 29.54 -19.47 22.60
N ASN A 34 28.70 -18.72 21.90
CA ASN A 34 27.33 -18.39 22.32
C ASN A 34 26.46 -19.66 22.21
N SER A 35 26.38 -20.44 23.28
CA SER A 35 25.56 -21.65 23.34
C SER A 35 24.07 -21.39 23.62
N ARG A 36 23.62 -20.12 23.57
CA ARG A 36 22.22 -19.74 23.80
C ARG A 36 21.37 -19.74 22.51
N SER A 37 21.97 -20.04 21.36
CA SER A 37 21.31 -20.02 20.05
C SER A 37 20.54 -21.29 19.70
N ARG A 38 20.81 -22.43 20.35
CA ARG A 38 20.24 -23.73 19.93
C ARG A 38 18.79 -23.93 20.38
N THR A 39 18.43 -23.45 21.57
CA THR A 39 17.03 -23.46 22.05
C THR A 39 16.17 -22.46 21.29
N TRP A 40 16.73 -21.32 20.89
CA TRP A 40 16.03 -20.35 20.05
C TRP A 40 15.79 -20.91 18.64
N VAL A 41 16.76 -21.62 18.06
CA VAL A 41 16.57 -22.32 16.77
C VAL A 41 15.52 -23.45 16.89
N LEU A 42 15.45 -24.18 18.00
CA LEU A 42 14.40 -25.18 18.23
C LEU A 42 13.00 -24.55 18.34
N GLY A 43 12.87 -23.44 19.07
CA GLY A 43 11.62 -22.69 19.16
C GLY A 43 11.19 -22.13 17.80
N PHE A 44 12.14 -21.57 17.04
CA PHE A 44 11.88 -21.05 15.70
C PHE A 44 11.54 -22.17 14.70
N SER A 45 12.21 -23.32 14.80
CA SER A 45 11.93 -24.50 13.98
C SER A 45 10.53 -25.06 14.23
N LEU A 46 10.13 -25.19 15.51
CA LEU A 46 8.78 -25.63 15.86
C LEU A 46 7.71 -24.66 15.33
N LEU A 47 7.94 -23.36 15.51
CA LEU A 47 7.05 -22.31 15.00
C LEU A 47 6.94 -22.33 13.46
N LEU A 48 8.06 -22.59 12.78
CA LEU A 48 8.12 -22.68 11.32
C LEU A 48 7.37 -23.92 10.80
N ILE A 49 7.51 -25.06 11.48
CA ILE A 49 6.79 -26.30 11.13
C ILE A 49 5.28 -26.10 11.30
N VAL A 50 4.83 -25.49 12.40
CA VAL A 50 3.41 -25.19 12.63
C VAL A 50 2.87 -24.26 11.53
N ASN A 51 3.62 -23.21 11.15
CA ASN A 51 3.24 -22.33 10.04
C ASN A 51 3.17 -23.09 8.71
N ALA A 52 4.15 -23.95 8.43
CA ALA A 52 4.18 -24.74 7.19
C ALA A 52 2.98 -25.68 7.08
N VAL A 53 2.54 -26.31 8.17
CA VAL A 53 1.35 -27.17 8.19
C VAL A 53 0.07 -26.37 7.94
N VAL A 54 -0.07 -25.19 8.56
CA VAL A 54 -1.22 -24.29 8.32
C VAL A 54 -1.26 -23.83 6.87
N LEU A 55 -0.11 -23.47 6.29
CA LEU A 55 0.00 -23.09 4.87
C LEU A 55 -0.34 -24.25 3.94
N LEU A 56 0.13 -25.47 4.24
CA LEU A 56 -0.20 -26.66 3.45
C LEU A 56 -1.69 -27.02 3.53
N TRP A 57 -2.35 -26.74 4.65
CA TRP A 57 -3.78 -26.97 4.81
C TRP A 57 -4.62 -25.93 4.07
N PHE A 58 -4.17 -24.66 4.07
CA PHE A 58 -4.89 -23.56 3.42
C PHE A 58 -4.64 -23.47 1.90
N PHE A 59 -3.43 -23.78 1.45
CA PHE A 59 -3.01 -23.72 0.03
C PHE A 59 -2.74 -25.09 -0.59
N GLY A 60 -3.04 -26.18 0.14
CA GLY A 60 -2.82 -27.54 -0.34
C GLY A 60 -3.59 -27.80 -1.63
N PRO A 61 -3.04 -28.62 -2.55
CA PRO A 61 -3.58 -28.83 -3.90
C PRO A 61 -4.82 -29.74 -3.91
N TRP A 62 -5.73 -29.57 -2.95
CA TRP A 62 -6.86 -30.46 -2.72
C TRP A 62 -8.11 -30.13 -3.53
N HIS A 63 -7.99 -29.32 -4.58
CA HIS A 63 -9.02 -29.21 -5.60
C HIS A 63 -8.65 -30.17 -6.74
N PRO A 64 -9.21 -31.40 -6.80
CA PRO A 64 -9.07 -32.22 -8.00
C PRO A 64 -9.58 -31.41 -9.19
N SER A 65 -8.67 -31.04 -10.09
CA SER A 65 -9.00 -30.31 -11.31
C SER A 65 -9.87 -31.23 -12.16
N SER A 66 -11.15 -30.89 -12.28
CA SER A 66 -12.07 -31.57 -13.18
C SER A 66 -11.59 -31.35 -14.63
N PRO A 67 -11.35 -32.40 -15.43
CA PRO A 67 -10.98 -32.22 -16.83
C PRO A 67 -12.19 -31.71 -17.62
N ALA A 68 -12.10 -30.49 -18.16
CA ALA A 68 -13.10 -29.95 -19.06
C ALA A 68 -13.07 -30.72 -20.41
N PRO A 69 -14.20 -31.25 -20.90
CA PRO A 69 -14.28 -31.92 -22.19
C PRO A 69 -14.15 -30.89 -23.34
N THR A 70 -13.26 -31.20 -24.28
CA THR A 70 -13.04 -30.43 -25.50
C THR A 70 -14.10 -30.83 -26.53
N ASP A 71 -15.17 -30.04 -26.65
CA ASP A 71 -16.13 -30.14 -27.75
C ASP A 71 -16.03 -28.92 -28.68
N LYS A 72 -15.32 -29.13 -29.79
CA LYS A 72 -15.59 -28.74 -31.18
C LYS A 72 -16.23 -27.35 -31.46
N LYS A 73 -15.46 -26.49 -32.14
CA LYS A 73 -16.01 -25.57 -33.16
C LYS A 73 -14.99 -25.29 -34.28
N PRO A 74 -15.14 -25.91 -35.47
CA PRO A 74 -14.39 -25.52 -36.66
C PRO A 74 -14.76 -24.11 -37.14
N LEU A 75 -13.73 -23.34 -37.49
CA LEU A 75 -13.80 -22.11 -38.28
C LEU A 75 -13.87 -22.49 -39.76
N GLU A 76 -14.97 -22.13 -40.42
CA GLU A 76 -15.20 -22.05 -41.87
C GLU A 76 -16.46 -21.16 -41.99
N GLU A 77 -16.67 -20.22 -42.89
CA GLU A 77 -15.90 -19.56 -43.95
C GLU A 77 -16.85 -18.42 -44.37
N VAL A 78 -16.40 -17.16 -44.32
CA VAL A 78 -17.22 -16.01 -44.76
C VAL A 78 -16.85 -15.67 -46.19
N THR A 79 -17.72 -16.02 -47.13
CA THR A 79 -17.63 -15.59 -48.54
C THR A 79 -18.97 -15.03 -49.03
N ALA A 80 -18.94 -13.73 -49.26
CA ALA A 80 -19.53 -12.94 -50.36
C ALA A 80 -21.03 -13.06 -50.76
N ASN A 81 -21.66 -11.89 -50.65
CA ASN A 81 -22.49 -11.22 -51.67
C ASN A 81 -23.73 -11.94 -52.23
N GLN A 82 -24.90 -11.32 -51.98
CA GLN A 82 -25.77 -10.76 -53.02
C GLN A 82 -26.95 -9.96 -52.44
N HIS A 83 -26.96 -8.65 -52.71
CA HIS A 83 -28.16 -7.81 -52.66
C HIS A 83 -28.99 -8.02 -53.94
N PRO A 84 -30.31 -7.82 -53.87
CA PRO A 84 -30.94 -6.97 -54.89
C PRO A 84 -31.89 -5.90 -54.31
N VAL A 85 -32.09 -4.93 -55.19
CA VAL A 85 -32.56 -3.55 -55.05
C VAL A 85 -34.09 -3.40 -54.94
N THR A 86 -34.49 -2.30 -54.31
CA THR A 86 -35.63 -1.40 -54.65
C THR A 86 -37.07 -1.79 -54.30
N LYS A 87 -37.67 -0.97 -53.41
CA LYS A 87 -38.92 -0.25 -53.72
C LYS A 87 -39.07 1.00 -52.84
N LEU A 88 -39.02 2.15 -53.51
CA LEU A 88 -39.48 3.45 -53.02
C LEU A 88 -41.02 3.46 -53.04
N SER A 89 -41.65 3.92 -51.95
CA SER A 89 -42.98 4.53 -52.01
C SER A 89 -43.15 5.53 -50.86
N PRO A 90 -43.72 6.73 -51.11
CA PRO A 90 -43.69 7.87 -50.19
C PRO A 90 -45.01 8.04 -49.39
N SER A 91 -44.98 9.00 -48.46
CA SER A 91 -46.13 9.71 -47.87
C SER A 91 -46.83 9.06 -46.67
N ARG A 92 -46.61 9.64 -45.47
CA ARG A 92 -47.63 10.52 -44.87
C ARG A 92 -47.06 11.38 -43.75
N LYS A 93 -47.11 12.68 -43.98
CA LYS A 93 -46.97 13.74 -42.99
C LYS A 93 -48.19 13.67 -42.06
N ALA A 94 -47.96 13.43 -40.78
CA ALA A 94 -48.93 13.73 -39.73
C ALA A 94 -48.15 14.38 -38.58
N ALA A 95 -48.25 15.71 -38.53
CA ALA A 95 -47.95 16.48 -37.36
C ALA A 95 -48.95 16.08 -36.27
N SER A 96 -48.46 15.71 -35.09
CA SER A 96 -49.19 15.92 -33.85
C SER A 96 -48.23 16.53 -32.84
N SER A 97 -48.62 17.72 -32.44
CA SER A 97 -48.09 18.57 -31.38
C SER A 97 -47.84 17.82 -30.07
N ASN A 98 -46.73 18.14 -29.40
CA ASN A 98 -46.71 18.38 -27.96
C ASN A 98 -45.45 19.20 -27.59
N SER A 99 -45.67 20.51 -27.48
CA SER A 99 -45.38 21.37 -26.32
C SER A 99 -44.11 21.11 -25.49
N LEU A 100 -43.25 22.14 -25.49
CA LEU A 100 -42.53 22.72 -24.35
C LEU A 100 -41.77 21.77 -23.41
N SER A 101 -40.43 21.77 -23.53
CA SER A 101 -39.53 21.84 -22.38
C SER A 101 -38.21 22.44 -22.81
N ALA A 102 -38.14 23.77 -22.70
CA ALA A 102 -36.90 24.45 -22.37
C ALA A 102 -36.78 24.39 -20.84
N ASP A 103 -35.90 23.53 -20.31
CA ASP A 103 -35.30 23.78 -18.99
C ASP A 103 -33.97 23.03 -18.84
N ARG A 104 -32.95 23.78 -18.44
CA ARG A 104 -31.69 23.38 -17.82
C ARG A 104 -31.01 22.08 -18.26
N GLN A 105 -30.17 22.18 -19.30
CA GLN A 105 -28.86 21.52 -19.25
C GLN A 105 -27.91 22.36 -18.39
N GLN A 106 -28.11 22.30 -17.08
CA GLN A 106 -27.04 22.57 -16.13
C GLN A 106 -26.24 21.28 -16.00
N PRO A 107 -24.93 21.24 -16.30
CA PRO A 107 -24.13 20.06 -16.03
C PRO A 107 -24.18 19.81 -14.53
N ALA A 108 -24.88 18.75 -14.12
CA ALA A 108 -24.88 18.24 -12.76
C ALA A 108 -23.49 17.70 -12.43
N LYS A 109 -22.54 18.60 -12.15
CA LYS A 109 -21.20 18.28 -11.62
C LYS A 109 -21.24 18.10 -10.10
N MET A 110 -22.33 17.52 -9.59
CA MET A 110 -22.62 17.43 -8.16
C MET A 110 -23.28 16.08 -7.81
N ALA A 111 -22.77 14.99 -8.38
CA ALA A 111 -23.11 13.64 -7.91
C ALA A 111 -22.08 12.58 -8.34
N SER A 112 -20.78 12.91 -8.40
CA SER A 112 -19.77 11.86 -8.34
C SER A 112 -19.53 11.49 -6.88
N GLN A 113 -20.55 10.92 -6.23
CA GLN A 113 -20.28 10.07 -5.07
C GLN A 113 -19.52 8.86 -5.62
N PRO A 114 -18.31 8.54 -5.14
CA PRO A 114 -17.68 7.30 -5.52
C PRO A 114 -18.50 6.19 -4.85
N VAL A 115 -19.48 5.66 -5.59
CA VAL A 115 -19.95 4.30 -5.34
C VAL A 115 -18.68 3.45 -5.40
N ILE A 116 -18.38 2.75 -4.31
CA ILE A 116 -17.20 1.90 -4.16
C ILE A 116 -17.41 0.71 -5.10
N ASN A 117 -17.31 0.94 -6.39
CA ASN A 117 -17.36 -0.07 -7.43
C ASN A 117 -16.01 -0.78 -7.42
N ALA A 118 -16.00 -2.10 -7.59
CA ALA A 118 -14.81 -2.97 -7.61
C ALA A 118 -13.68 -2.53 -8.57
N GLN A 119 -13.92 -1.52 -9.41
CA GLN A 119 -12.89 -0.86 -10.23
C GLN A 119 -11.99 0.12 -9.45
N ASN A 120 -12.33 0.45 -8.21
CA ASN A 120 -11.62 1.43 -7.38
C ASN A 120 -10.64 0.80 -6.37
N GLU A 121 -10.53 -0.53 -6.30
CA GLU A 121 -9.66 -1.20 -5.31
C GLU A 121 -8.19 -0.80 -5.43
N ASN A 122 -7.71 -0.51 -6.65
CA ASN A 122 -6.34 -0.06 -6.89
C ASN A 122 -6.18 1.46 -7.01
N LYS A 123 -7.24 2.24 -6.83
CA LYS A 123 -7.14 3.70 -6.96
C LYS A 123 -6.65 4.31 -5.64
N ILE A 124 -5.48 4.94 -5.70
CA ILE A 124 -4.94 5.73 -4.59
C ILE A 124 -5.47 7.15 -4.70
N TYR A 125 -6.24 7.57 -3.70
CA TYR A 125 -6.78 8.94 -3.59
C TYR A 125 -5.79 9.86 -2.88
N ALA A 126 -5.77 11.15 -3.23
CA ALA A 126 -5.17 12.12 -2.33
C ALA A 126 -6.06 12.29 -1.09
N PHE A 127 -5.49 12.57 0.09
CA PHE A 127 -6.27 12.76 1.32
C PHE A 127 -7.44 13.77 1.15
N GLY A 128 -7.20 14.88 0.46
CA GLY A 128 -8.24 15.90 0.20
C GLY A 128 -9.34 15.48 -0.79
N GLN A 129 -9.15 14.39 -1.54
CA GLN A 129 -10.14 13.83 -2.47
C GLN A 129 -11.05 12.79 -1.83
N LEU A 130 -10.75 12.37 -0.60
CA LEU A 130 -11.60 11.46 0.15
C LEU A 130 -12.96 12.11 0.43
N PRO A 131 -14.06 11.34 0.49
CA PRO A 131 -15.34 11.87 0.96
C PRO A 131 -15.21 12.51 2.35
N ILE A 132 -15.90 13.64 2.59
CA ILE A 132 -15.78 14.41 3.84
C ILE A 132 -16.11 13.59 5.09
N LEU A 133 -17.03 12.63 4.97
CA LEU A 133 -17.40 11.71 6.04
C LEU A 133 -16.23 10.80 6.45
N ILE A 134 -15.42 10.38 5.48
CA ILE A 134 -14.23 9.55 5.72
C ILE A 134 -13.12 10.40 6.32
N GLN A 135 -12.85 11.58 5.76
CA GLN A 135 -11.83 12.49 6.27
C GLN A 135 -12.03 12.83 7.76
N LYS A 136 -13.27 13.08 8.20
CA LYS A 136 -13.60 13.39 9.60
C LYS A 136 -13.40 12.23 10.57
N ARG A 137 -13.43 10.98 10.09
CA ARG A 137 -13.22 9.78 10.92
C ARG A 137 -11.76 9.38 11.03
N ILE A 138 -10.91 9.87 10.13
CA ILE A 138 -9.47 9.65 10.20
C ILE A 138 -8.90 10.61 11.26
N PRO A 139 -8.24 10.10 12.31
CA PRO A 139 -7.59 10.96 13.30
C PRO A 139 -6.49 11.79 12.62
N GLY A 140 -6.08 12.90 13.25
CA GLY A 140 -4.94 13.67 12.75
C GLY A 140 -3.69 12.78 12.61
N LEU A 141 -3.29 12.49 11.37
CA LEU A 141 -2.09 11.70 11.09
C LEU A 141 -0.90 12.65 10.95
N LYS A 142 0.00 12.61 11.93
CA LYS A 142 1.27 13.35 11.88
C LYS A 142 2.37 12.40 11.45
N MET A 143 2.94 12.66 10.28
CA MET A 143 4.10 11.93 9.78
C MET A 143 5.37 12.72 10.11
N SER A 144 6.13 12.25 11.09
CA SER A 144 7.35 12.93 11.57
C SER A 144 8.62 12.41 10.88
N LEU A 145 8.62 11.12 10.52
CA LEU A 145 9.74 10.46 9.84
C LEU A 145 9.23 9.69 8.64
N HIS A 146 9.98 9.77 7.54
CA HIS A 146 9.74 8.98 6.34
C HIS A 146 11.09 8.53 5.78
N ALA A 147 11.34 7.23 5.85
CA ALA A 147 12.51 6.57 5.30
C ALA A 147 12.02 5.57 4.25
N TYR A 148 12.22 5.91 2.98
CA TYR A 148 11.87 5.05 1.86
C TYR A 148 13.13 4.38 1.31
N ASN A 149 13.07 3.06 1.10
CA ASN A 149 14.09 2.28 0.43
C ASN A 149 13.47 1.61 -0.81
N ARG A 150 14.02 1.91 -1.99
CA ARG A 150 13.53 1.39 -3.27
C ARG A 150 13.82 -0.10 -3.45
N ASP A 151 14.95 -0.57 -2.95
CA ASP A 151 15.43 -1.93 -3.19
C ASP A 151 14.96 -2.92 -2.10
N ASN A 152 14.63 -2.42 -0.92
CA ASN A 152 14.17 -3.22 0.21
C ASN A 152 12.99 -2.54 0.93
N GLY A 153 11.76 -2.93 0.57
CA GLY A 153 10.54 -2.45 1.22
C GLY A 153 10.49 -2.70 2.73
N SER A 154 11.05 -3.81 3.20
CA SER A 154 11.13 -4.11 4.64
C SER A 154 12.07 -3.20 5.43
N ALA A 155 12.99 -2.49 4.75
CA ALA A 155 13.82 -1.46 5.36
C ALA A 155 13.17 -0.07 5.33
N SER A 156 12.06 0.09 4.60
CA SER A 156 11.28 1.33 4.64
C SER A 156 10.56 1.46 5.98
N MET A 157 10.57 2.65 6.55
CA MET A 157 9.97 2.96 7.85
C MET A 157 9.32 4.33 7.81
N VAL A 158 8.21 4.46 8.51
CA VAL A 158 7.53 5.74 8.71
C VAL A 158 7.22 5.92 10.19
N GLN A 159 7.34 7.14 10.71
CA GLN A 159 6.79 7.46 12.02
C GLN A 159 5.46 8.21 11.87
N LEU A 160 4.38 7.56 12.30
CA LEU A 160 3.03 8.11 12.32
C LEU A 160 2.54 8.18 13.77
N ASN A 161 2.14 9.37 14.23
CA ASN A 161 1.64 9.59 15.60
C ASN A 161 2.58 8.98 16.67
N ASP A 162 3.87 9.31 16.55
CA ASP A 162 4.96 8.87 17.43
C ASP A 162 5.30 7.36 17.38
N LYS A 163 4.57 6.56 16.61
CA LYS A 163 4.88 5.13 16.38
C LYS A 163 5.65 4.94 15.08
N ILE A 164 6.76 4.21 15.17
CA ILE A 164 7.49 3.73 13.98
C ILE A 164 6.75 2.52 13.44
N LEU A 165 6.39 2.58 12.17
CA LEU A 165 5.61 1.57 11.48
C LEU A 165 6.29 1.14 10.18
N ARG A 166 6.00 -0.09 9.78
CA ARG A 166 6.44 -0.70 8.52
C ARG A 166 5.26 -1.08 7.63
N GLU A 167 5.55 -1.32 6.36
CA GLU A 167 4.56 -1.81 5.40
C GLU A 167 3.80 -3.03 5.95
N GLY A 168 2.47 -2.99 5.86
CA GLY A 168 1.57 -4.01 6.38
C GLY A 168 1.11 -3.80 7.83
N GLU A 169 1.74 -2.93 8.61
CA GLU A 169 1.37 -2.72 10.01
C GLU A 169 0.11 -1.86 10.19
N MET A 170 -0.57 -2.02 11.33
CA MET A 170 -1.72 -1.21 11.69
C MET A 170 -1.28 0.09 12.37
N VAL A 171 -1.66 1.22 11.79
CA VAL A 171 -1.46 2.55 12.38
C VAL A 171 -2.42 2.75 13.56
N THR A 172 -3.65 2.28 13.39
CA THR A 172 -4.74 2.30 14.37
C THR A 172 -5.66 1.11 14.07
N ASP A 173 -6.60 0.77 14.94
CA ASP A 173 -7.50 -0.39 14.81
C ASP A 173 -8.22 -0.51 13.45
N LYS A 174 -8.36 0.60 12.71
CA LYS A 174 -9.05 0.65 11.42
C LYS A 174 -8.20 1.16 10.26
N ILE A 175 -6.97 1.62 10.53
CA ILE A 175 -6.09 2.20 9.51
C ILE A 175 -4.87 1.31 9.37
N ARG A 176 -4.69 0.76 8.17
CA ARG A 176 -3.51 -0.04 7.82
C ARG A 176 -2.54 0.76 6.97
N LEU A 177 -1.26 0.62 7.27
CA LEU A 177 -0.18 1.05 6.40
C LEU A 177 0.02 0.01 5.29
N GLU A 178 -0.31 0.34 4.05
CA GLU A 178 -0.15 -0.61 2.94
C GLU A 178 1.22 -0.50 2.27
N GLN A 179 1.69 0.71 2.01
CA GLN A 179 2.94 0.92 1.29
C GLN A 179 3.63 2.21 1.69
N ILE A 180 4.96 2.18 1.76
CA ILE A 180 5.82 3.34 1.91
C ILE A 180 6.43 3.63 0.55
N THR A 181 6.10 4.79 -0.02
CA THR A 181 6.55 5.21 -1.35
C THR A 181 7.49 6.40 -1.26
N ALA A 182 8.21 6.72 -2.33
CA ALA A 182 9.05 7.92 -2.37
C ALA A 182 8.25 9.23 -2.13
N ALA A 183 6.98 9.28 -2.57
CA ALA A 183 6.12 10.46 -2.43
C ALA A 183 5.51 10.62 -1.03
N GLY A 184 5.47 9.54 -0.24
CA GLY A 184 4.81 9.52 1.05
C GLY A 184 4.30 8.12 1.37
N VAL A 185 3.10 8.04 1.94
CA VAL A 185 2.61 6.81 2.56
C VAL A 185 1.20 6.49 2.10
N VAL A 186 1.00 5.26 1.63
CA VAL A 186 -0.31 4.76 1.21
C VAL A 186 -0.97 4.03 2.37
N LEU A 187 -2.15 4.51 2.74
CA LEU A 187 -2.93 4.03 3.87
C LEU A 187 -4.25 3.46 3.36
N TYR A 188 -4.75 2.44 4.05
CA TYR A 188 -6.04 1.84 3.79
C TYR A 188 -6.98 2.08 4.97
N TYR A 189 -8.18 2.60 4.67
CA TYR A 189 -9.24 2.85 5.64
C TYR A 189 -10.61 2.70 4.98
N ASP A 190 -11.47 1.83 5.53
CA ASP A 190 -12.89 1.73 5.15
C ASP A 190 -13.13 1.56 3.62
N GLY A 191 -12.29 0.78 2.95
CA GLY A 191 -12.36 0.55 1.49
C GLY A 191 -11.62 1.60 0.64
N TYR A 192 -11.02 2.62 1.25
CA TYR A 192 -10.28 3.67 0.55
C TYR A 192 -8.78 3.53 0.77
N ARG A 193 -8.03 3.53 -0.34
CA ARG A 193 -6.58 3.72 -0.35
C ARG A 193 -6.28 5.19 -0.56
N PHE A 194 -5.51 5.80 0.33
CA PHE A 194 -5.13 7.20 0.17
C PHE A 194 -3.66 7.45 0.43
N LEU A 195 -3.09 8.36 -0.36
CA LEU A 195 -1.73 8.85 -0.19
C LEU A 195 -1.75 10.00 0.82
N LEU A 196 -1.00 9.80 1.90
CA LEU A 196 -0.56 10.86 2.79
C LEU A 196 0.82 11.33 2.28
N PRO A 197 0.91 12.52 1.65
CA PRO A 197 2.16 13.00 1.09
C PRO A 197 3.15 13.32 2.20
N ARG A 198 4.44 13.26 1.87
CA ARG A 198 5.49 13.83 2.72
C ARG A 198 5.31 15.33 2.83
N ARG A 199 4.73 15.80 3.96
CA ARG A 199 4.78 17.22 4.30
C ARG A 199 6.24 17.56 4.62
N GLY A 200 6.89 18.24 3.69
CA GLY A 200 8.14 18.92 3.96
C GLY A 200 7.88 20.07 4.91
N ASN A 201 8.74 20.21 5.93
CA ASN A 201 8.97 21.51 6.53
C ASN A 201 9.75 22.37 5.54
#